data_AF-A0A6V7IY52-F1
#
_entry.id   AF-A0A6V7IY52-F1
#
_cell.length_a   1.000
_cell.length_b   1.000
_cell.length_c   1.000
_cell.angle_alpha   90.00
_cell.angle_beta   90.00
_cell.angle_gamma   90.00
#
_symmetry.space_group_name_H-M   'P 1'
#
loop_
_entity.id
_entity.type
_entity.pdbx_description
1 polymer ?
#
loop_
_entity_poly.entity_id
_entity_poly.type
_entity_poly.pdbx_seq_one_letter_code
_entity_poly.pdbx_strand_id
1 'polypeptide(L)' 'QFNEKIVFHQVKYLGLMENLRVRRAGFAYRRPYEQFLQRYKSLCPKTWPSYPGTAREGVQLLVSHLKFAGNEYQMG' A
#
# COMPACT_ATOMS: atom_id res chain seq x y z
N GLN A 1 -22.61 -14.03 -29.62
CA GLN A 1 -21.38 -14.25 -30.41
C GLN A 1 -20.35 -13.23 -29.94
N PHE A 2 -19.13 -13.65 -29.61
CA PHE A 2 -18.08 -12.73 -29.13
C PHE A 2 -17.42 -12.02 -30.30
N ASN A 3 -17.33 -10.68 -30.27
CA ASN A 3 -16.71 -9.89 -31.33
C ASN A 3 -15.34 -9.37 -30.90
N GLU A 4 -14.30 -10.09 -31.26
CA GLU A 4 -12.91 -9.82 -30.87
C GLU A 4 -12.43 -8.42 -31.29
N LYS A 5 -12.80 -7.93 -32.48
CA LYS A 5 -12.35 -6.63 -32.99
C LYS A 5 -12.88 -5.46 -32.14
N ILE A 6 -14.15 -5.53 -31.76
CA ILE A 6 -14.77 -4.52 -30.90
C ILE A 6 -14.13 -4.54 -29.52
N VAL A 7 -13.94 -5.73 -28.94
CA VAL A 7 -13.34 -5.89 -27.61
C VAL A 7 -11.89 -5.41 -27.59
N PHE A 8 -11.11 -5.67 -28.64
CA PHE A 8 -9.72 -5.21 -28.72
C PHE A 8 -9.62 -3.68 -28.79
N HIS A 9 -10.52 -3.04 -29.56
CA HIS A 9 -10.62 -1.58 -29.60
C HIS A 9 -10.99 -1.03 -28.21
N GLN A 10 -11.95 -1.65 -27.52
CA GLN A 10 -12.37 -1.33 -26.16
C GLN A 10 -11.23 -1.37 -25.15
N VAL A 11 -10.49 -2.47 -25.13
CA VAL A 11 -9.34 -2.64 -24.23
C VAL A 11 -8.29 -1.55 -24.48
N LYS A 12 -8.06 -1.19 -25.75
CA LYS A 12 -7.06 -0.19 -26.16
C LYS A 12 -7.48 1.23 -25.83
N TYR A 13 -8.70 1.65 -26.18
CA TYR A 13 -9.13 3.04 -25.94
C TYR A 13 -9.42 3.32 -24.46
N LEU A 14 -9.81 2.31 -23.67
CA LEU A 14 -9.95 2.42 -22.22
C LEU A 14 -8.59 2.36 -21.50
N GLY A 15 -7.50 2.04 -22.21
CA GLY A 15 -6.16 1.92 -21.64
C GLY A 15 -6.08 0.87 -20.52
N LEU A 16 -6.81 -0.24 -20.66
CA LEU A 16 -6.91 -1.24 -19.58
C LEU A 16 -5.54 -1.86 -19.25
N MET A 17 -4.69 -2.00 -20.26
CA MET A 17 -3.33 -2.54 -20.10
C MET A 17 -2.43 -1.57 -19.33
N GLU A 18 -2.52 -0.28 -19.62
CA GLU A 18 -1.80 0.79 -18.93
C GLU A 18 -2.25 0.89 -17.47
N ASN A 19 -3.57 0.88 -17.23
CA ASN A 19 -4.14 0.83 -15.89
C ASN A 19 -3.64 -0.38 -15.09
N LEU A 20 -3.56 -1.53 -15.73
CA LEU A 20 -3.07 -2.76 -15.10
C LEU A 20 -1.58 -2.69 -14.79
N ARG A 21 -0.76 -2.12 -15.68
CA ARG A 21 0.68 -1.88 -15.45
C ARG A 21 0.91 -0.94 -14.26
N VAL A 22 0.18 0.18 -14.19
CA VAL A 22 0.28 1.14 -13.07
C VAL A 22 -0.13 0.47 -11.75
N ARG A 23 -1.22 -0.31 -11.74
CA ARG A 23 -1.64 -1.05 -10.54
C ARG A 23 -0.66 -2.12 -10.10
N ARG A 24 0.03 -2.80 -11.03
CA ARG A 24 1.07 -3.79 -10.70
C ARG A 24 2.34 -3.16 -10.15
N ALA A 25 2.71 -1.97 -10.63
CA ALA A 25 3.89 -1.25 -10.18
C ALA A 25 3.65 -0.45 -8.87
N GLY A 26 2.39 -0.20 -8.52
CA GLY A 26 2.00 0.54 -7.32
C GLY A 26 1.57 -0.37 -6.17
N PHE A 27 1.39 0.25 -4.99
CA PHE A 27 0.80 -0.41 -3.83
C PHE A 27 -0.72 -0.27 -3.85
N ALA A 28 -1.44 -1.36 -3.58
CA ALA A 28 -2.91 -1.35 -3.53
C ALA A 28 -3.49 -0.54 -2.35
N TYR A 29 -2.67 -0.29 -1.31
CA TYR A 29 -3.12 0.35 -0.07
C TYR A 29 -2.23 1.53 0.29
N ARG A 30 -2.85 2.67 0.61
CA ARG A 30 -2.17 3.89 1.08
C ARG A 30 -2.95 4.46 2.27
N ARG A 31 -2.24 4.75 3.37
CA ARG A 31 -2.81 5.40 4.56
C ARG A 31 -1.84 6.43 5.15
N PRO A 32 -2.36 7.49 5.79
CA PRO A 32 -1.54 8.36 6.62
C PRO A 32 -0.88 7.60 7.77
N TYR A 33 0.35 7.98 8.12
CA TYR A 33 1.12 7.34 9.19
C TYR A 33 0.41 7.37 10.54
N GLU A 34 -0.25 8.48 10.87
CA GLU A 34 -0.97 8.65 12.14
C GLU A 34 -2.11 7.64 12.31
N GLN A 35 -2.96 7.50 11.29
CA GLN A 35 -4.08 6.54 11.30
C GLN A 35 -3.57 5.10 11.39
N PHE A 36 -2.49 4.78 10.69
CA PHE A 36 -1.88 3.47 10.72
C PHE A 36 -1.29 3.16 12.10
N LEU A 37 -0.53 4.10 12.67
CA LEU A 37 0.09 3.95 13.98
C LEU A 37 -0.96 3.81 15.08
N GLN A 38 -2.01 4.64 15.09
CA GLN A 38 -3.08 4.55 16.08
C GLN A 38 -3.81 3.20 16.05
N ARG A 39 -4.01 2.63 14.86
CA ARG A 39 -4.67 1.33 14.70
C ARG A 39 -3.80 0.16 15.14
N TYR A 40 -2.50 0.23 14.86
CA TYR A 40 -1.60 -0.92 15.02
C TYR A 40 -0.59 -0.78 16.17
N LYS A 41 -0.57 0.32 16.92
CA LYS A 41 0.36 0.54 18.04
C LYS A 41 0.41 -0.59 19.07
N SER A 42 -0.68 -1.35 19.25
CA SER A 42 -0.73 -2.49 20.17
C SER A 42 0.07 -3.71 19.69
N LEU A 43 0.47 -3.75 18.42
CA LEU A 43 1.23 -4.87 17.83
C LEU A 43 2.72 -4.83 18.16
N CYS A 44 3.23 -3.72 18.70
CA CYS A 44 4.63 -3.57 19.06
C CYS A 44 4.73 -3.02 20.49
N PRO A 45 5.46 -3.70 21.40
CA PRO A 45 5.63 -3.22 22.78
C PRO A 45 6.29 -1.83 22.88
N LYS A 46 7.10 -1.45 21.88
CA LYS A 46 7.84 -0.17 21.85
C LYS A 46 7.00 1.03 21.43
N THR A 47 5.86 0.82 20.76
CA THR A 47 4.98 1.91 20.30
C THR A 47 3.72 2.05 21.16
N TRP A 48 3.52 1.16 22.14
CA TRP A 48 2.46 1.19 23.13
C TRP A 48 2.92 1.85 24.44
N PRO A 49 2.06 2.50 25.25
CA PRO A 49 0.66 2.90 25.02
C PRO A 49 0.49 4.23 24.28
N SER A 50 1.50 5.10 24.41
CA SER A 50 1.62 6.38 23.72
C SER A 50 3.00 6.44 23.09
N TYR A 51 3.05 6.71 21.79
CA TYR A 51 4.32 6.91 21.09
C TYR A 51 4.65 8.40 21.07
N PRO A 52 5.75 8.85 21.70
CA PRO A 52 6.07 10.27 21.84
C PRO A 52 6.75 10.86 20.58
N GLY A 53 7.21 10.01 19.65
CA GLY A 53 7.92 10.44 18.44
C GLY A 53 7.00 10.72 17.25
N THR A 54 7.61 10.88 16.07
CA THR A 54 6.84 11.13 14.85
C THR A 54 6.09 9.89 14.37
N ALA A 55 4.88 10.05 13.83
CA ALA A 55 4.11 8.91 13.36
C ALA A 55 4.88 8.02 12.36
N ARG A 56 5.71 8.63 11.50
CA ARG A 56 6.57 7.92 10.54
C ARG A 56 7.54 6.96 11.22
N GLU A 57 8.27 7.41 12.23
CA GLU A 57 9.22 6.58 12.99
C GLU A 57 8.50 5.46 13.75
N GLY A 58 7.33 5.77 14.33
CA GLY A 58 6.49 4.77 14.99
C GLY A 58 6.04 3.67 14.04
N VAL A 59 5.61 4.03 12.82
CA VAL A 59 5.25 3.05 11.79
C VAL A 59 6.49 2.26 11.33
N GLN A 60 7.65 2.90 11.17
CA GLN A 60 8.89 2.20 10.80
C GLN A 60 9.31 1.16 11.85
N LEU A 61 9.24 1.52 13.14
CA LEU A 61 9.51 0.59 14.24
C LEU A 61 8.54 -0.59 14.24
N LEU A 62 7.26 -0.32 14.01
CA LEU A 62 6.22 -1.34 13.96
C LEU A 62 6.45 -2.30 12.79
N VAL A 63 6.68 -1.78 11.59
CA VAL A 63 6.93 -2.59 10.38
C VAL A 63 8.20 -3.41 10.51
N SER A 64 9.26 -2.83 11.10
CA SER A 64 10.51 -3.55 11.40
C SER A 64 10.29 -4.67 12.42
N HIS A 65 9.46 -4.44 13.44
CA HIS A 65 9.10 -5.44 14.44
C HIS A 65 8.26 -6.59 13.84
N LEU A 66 7.35 -6.28 12.92
CA LEU A 66 6.53 -7.26 12.20
C LEU A 66 7.28 -7.97 11.06
N LYS A 67 8.53 -7.57 10.78
CA LYS A 67 9.41 -8.18 9.75
C LYS A 67 8.79 -8.21 8.35
N PHE A 68 8.10 -7.14 7.93
CA PHE A 68 7.67 -7.04 6.53
C PHE A 68 8.88 -6.94 5.61
N ALA A 69 8.78 -7.56 4.43
CA ALA A 69 9.85 -7.48 3.45
C ALA A 69 9.87 -6.08 2.82
N GLY A 70 11.07 -5.57 2.50
CA GLY A 70 11.25 -4.20 2.01
C GLY A 70 10.60 -3.91 0.65
N ASN A 71 10.18 -4.94 -0.08
CA ASN A 71 9.42 -4.82 -1.33
C ASN A 71 7.89 -4.84 -1.12
N GLU A 72 7.40 -5.13 0.08
CA GLU A 72 5.97 -5.20 0.38
C GLU A 72 5.38 -3.86 0.83
N TYR A 73 6.24 -2.91 1.22
CA TYR A 73 5.82 -1.58 1.65
C TYR A 73 6.79 -0.50 1.17
N GLN A 74 6.28 0.73 1.06
CA GLN A 74 7.09 1.91 0.80
C GLN A 74 6.67 3.02 1.74
N MET A 75 7.65 3.60 2.44
CA MET A 75 7.47 4.84 3.21
C MET A 75 7.66 6.00 2.23
N GLY A 76 6.60 6.76 1.98
CA GLY A 76 6.61 7.95 1.11
C GLY A 76 6.30 9.25 1.85
#